data_AF-A0A0J6XLE1-F1
#
_entry.id   AF-A0A0J6XLE1-F1
#
_cell.length_a   1.000
_cell.length_b   1.000
_cell.length_c   1.000
_cell.angle_alpha   90.00
_cell.angle_beta   90.00
_cell.angle_gamma   90.00
#
_symmetry.space_group_name_H-M   'P 1'
#
loop_
_entity.id
_entity.type
_entity.pdbx_description
1 polymer ?
#
loop_
_entity_poly.entity_id
_entity_poly.type
_entity_poly.pdbx_seq_one_letter_code
_entity_poly.pdbx_strand_id
1 'polypeptide(L)'
;MSTGGLITRSAALRPAAEQPPVTTPREPAREAAERELSKPLYHQDDPGLLQRALDRFWDWVGTLFDHASGATPGGALGLAAIAVLVALAVAALWWRLG
;
A
#
# COMPACT_ATOMS: atom_id res chain seq x y z
N MET A 1 -68.87 -2.62 -11.14
CA MET A 1 -68.23 -3.96 -11.13
C MET A 1 -67.33 -4.00 -12.36
N SER A 2 -66.03 -3.74 -12.20
CA SER A 2 -65.13 -3.45 -13.31
C SER A 2 -63.85 -4.29 -13.21
N THR A 3 -63.70 -5.13 -14.23
CA THR A 3 -62.53 -5.74 -14.86
C THR A 3 -61.14 -5.33 -14.37
N GLY A 4 -60.24 -6.31 -14.22
CA GLY A 4 -58.80 -6.04 -14.22
C GLY A 4 -57.90 -7.10 -13.59
N GLY A 5 -58.14 -8.39 -13.86
CA GLY A 5 -57.21 -9.46 -13.48
C GLY A 5 -56.13 -9.65 -14.54
N LEU A 6 -54.91 -9.92 -14.07
CA LEU A 6 -53.72 -10.41 -14.80
C LEU A 6 -52.79 -9.35 -15.39
N ILE A 7 -51.84 -8.89 -14.57
CA ILE A 7 -50.53 -8.46 -15.06
C ILE A 7 -49.51 -9.50 -14.61
N THR A 8 -49.34 -10.54 -15.44
CA THR A 8 -48.16 -11.41 -15.44
C THR A 8 -46.93 -10.52 -15.69
N ARG A 9 -46.10 -10.31 -14.66
CA ARG A 9 -44.79 -9.66 -14.83
C ARG A 9 -43.73 -10.74 -14.95
N SER A 10 -43.52 -11.16 -16.19
CA SER A 10 -42.29 -11.81 -16.65
C SER A 10 -41.11 -10.87 -16.42
N ALA A 11 -40.38 -11.06 -15.31
CA ALA A 11 -39.13 -10.38 -15.03
C ALA A 11 -37.96 -11.23 -15.54
N ALA A 12 -37.74 -11.19 -16.86
CA ALA A 12 -36.46 -11.55 -17.43
C ALA A 12 -35.41 -10.52 -16.96
N LEU A 13 -34.22 -11.00 -16.59
CA LEU A 13 -33.01 -10.26 -16.13
C LEU A 13 -33.11 -9.61 -14.74
N ARG A 14 -32.66 -10.33 -13.70
CA ARG A 14 -32.28 -9.72 -12.41
C ARG A 14 -30.75 -9.56 -12.32
N PRO A 15 -30.23 -8.33 -12.43
CA PRO A 15 -28.81 -8.03 -12.22
C PRO A 15 -28.51 -8.03 -10.72
N ALA A 16 -27.73 -8.99 -10.20
CA ALA A 16 -27.18 -9.05 -8.82
C ALA A 16 -28.15 -8.91 -7.62
N ALA A 17 -29.43 -8.61 -7.85
CA ALA A 17 -30.45 -8.31 -6.84
C ALA A 17 -31.14 -9.55 -6.26
N GLU A 18 -30.66 -10.76 -6.58
CA GLU A 18 -31.19 -12.04 -6.10
C GLU A 18 -30.56 -12.52 -4.80
N GLN A 19 -29.50 -11.86 -4.30
CA GLN A 19 -28.96 -12.17 -2.98
C GLN A 19 -29.78 -11.42 -1.92
N PRO A 20 -30.44 -12.14 -0.98
CA PRO A 20 -31.05 -11.51 0.18
C PRO A 20 -30.04 -10.59 0.87
N PRO A 21 -30.46 -9.43 1.42
CA PRO A 21 -29.58 -8.57 2.19
C PRO A 21 -28.85 -9.37 3.26
N VAL A 22 -27.57 -9.11 3.47
CA VAL A 22 -26.76 -9.81 4.48
C VAL A 22 -27.47 -9.68 5.83
N THR A 23 -27.98 -10.79 6.35
CA THR A 23 -28.82 -10.81 7.57
C THR A 23 -27.97 -10.93 8.84
N THR A 24 -26.66 -11.06 8.70
CA THR A 24 -25.72 -11.17 9.81
C THR A 24 -25.62 -9.83 10.55
N PRO A 25 -25.86 -9.79 11.87
CA PRO A 25 -25.65 -8.57 12.67
C PRO A 25 -24.18 -8.08 12.61
N ARG A 26 -23.96 -6.79 12.90
CA ARG A 26 -22.65 -6.13 12.75
C ARG A 26 -21.51 -6.82 13.50
N GLU A 27 -21.74 -7.18 14.77
CA GLU A 27 -20.74 -7.85 15.62
C GLU A 27 -20.32 -9.23 15.07
N PRO A 28 -21.23 -10.19 14.84
CA PRO A 28 -20.86 -11.50 14.30
C PRO A 28 -20.29 -11.40 12.87
N ALA A 29 -20.67 -10.41 12.07
CA ALA A 29 -20.04 -10.16 10.78
C ALA A 29 -18.57 -9.70 10.93
N ARG A 30 -18.28 -8.81 11.89
CA ARG A 30 -16.90 -8.38 12.18
C ARG A 30 -16.04 -9.53 12.66
N GLU A 31 -16.53 -10.32 13.61
CA GLU A 31 -15.79 -11.48 14.11
C GLU A 31 -15.54 -12.53 13.02
N ALA A 32 -16.52 -12.76 12.14
CA ALA A 32 -16.35 -13.66 11.00
C ALA A 32 -15.27 -13.14 10.03
N ALA A 33 -15.25 -11.84 9.76
CA ALA A 33 -14.21 -11.22 8.95
C ALA A 33 -12.82 -11.29 9.61
N GLU A 34 -12.71 -11.01 10.91
CA GLU A 34 -11.44 -11.14 11.65
C GLU A 34 -10.90 -12.58 11.61
N ARG A 35 -11.76 -13.58 11.78
CA ARG A 35 -11.39 -15.00 11.67
C ARG A 35 -10.95 -15.39 10.25
N GLU A 36 -11.55 -14.81 9.22
CA GLU A 36 -11.19 -15.06 7.84
C GLU A 36 -9.86 -14.37 7.46
N LEU A 37 -9.70 -13.11 7.85
CA LEU A 37 -8.52 -12.30 7.52
C LEU A 37 -7.28 -12.72 8.29
N SER A 38 -7.43 -13.23 9.52
CA SER A 38 -6.31 -13.74 10.32
C SER A 38 -5.73 -15.07 9.80
N LYS A 39 -6.32 -15.67 8.75
CA LYS A 39 -5.80 -16.91 8.16
C LYS A 39 -4.37 -16.69 7.65
N PRO A 40 -3.44 -17.62 7.97
CA PRO A 40 -2.04 -17.54 7.51
C PRO A 40 -1.89 -17.49 5.99
N LEU A 41 -2.87 -18.06 5.25
CA LEU A 41 -2.92 -18.04 3.79
C LEU A 41 -2.83 -16.62 3.22
N TYR A 42 -3.42 -15.63 3.89
CA TYR A 42 -3.39 -14.22 3.44
C TYR A 42 -2.15 -13.45 3.89
N HIS A 43 -1.33 -14.01 4.77
CA HIS A 43 -0.14 -13.37 5.33
C HIS A 43 1.16 -13.91 4.69
N GLN A 44 1.07 -14.74 3.65
CA GLN A 44 2.26 -15.32 3.00
C GLN A 44 3.08 -14.28 2.25
N ASP A 45 2.42 -13.27 1.68
CA ASP A 45 3.04 -12.17 0.96
C ASP A 45 3.24 -10.91 1.83
N ASP A 46 2.95 -11.00 3.13
CA ASP A 46 3.18 -9.87 4.02
C ASP A 46 4.68 -9.57 4.08
N PRO A 47 5.09 -8.31 3.81
CA PRO A 47 6.49 -7.96 3.85
C PRO A 47 7.01 -8.23 5.25
N GLY A 48 8.09 -9.02 5.34
CA GLY A 48 8.73 -9.33 6.62
C GLY A 48 9.22 -8.05 7.31
N LEU A 49 9.50 -8.14 8.62
CA LEU A 49 9.98 -6.98 9.40
C LEU A 49 11.23 -6.33 8.78
N LEU A 50 12.15 -7.14 8.27
CA LEU A 50 13.35 -6.66 7.59
C LEU A 50 13.02 -5.93 6.29
N GLN A 51 12.10 -6.46 5.48
CA GLN A 51 11.69 -5.84 4.22
C GLN A 51 10.99 -4.51 4.49
N ARG A 52 10.05 -4.45 5.44
CA ARG A 52 9.41 -3.20 5.87
C ARG A 52 10.43 -2.16 6.35
N ALA A 53 11.45 -2.58 7.08
CA ALA A 53 12.52 -1.69 7.54
C ALA A 53 13.40 -1.20 6.38
N LEU A 54 13.75 -2.07 5.43
CA LEU A 54 14.49 -1.71 4.22
C LEU A 54 13.70 -0.74 3.35
N ASP A 55 12.42 -1.01 3.11
CA ASP A 55 11.55 -0.13 2.32
C ASP A 55 11.48 1.25 2.95
N ARG A 56 11.30 1.32 4.29
CA ARG A 56 11.29 2.59 5.01
C ARG A 56 12.63 3.34 4.95
N PHE A 57 13.73 2.59 5.00
CA PHE A 57 15.07 3.15 4.85
C PHE A 57 15.26 3.77 3.46
N TRP A 58 14.91 3.04 2.40
CA TRP A 58 15.06 3.53 1.03
C TRP A 58 14.16 4.73 0.72
N ASP A 59 12.94 4.74 1.25
CA ASP A 59 12.03 5.87 1.16
C ASP A 59 12.61 7.13 1.83
N TRP A 60 13.22 6.99 3.01
CA TRP A 60 13.93 8.07 3.68
C TRP A 60 15.15 8.56 2.87
N VAL A 61 15.94 7.63 2.32
CA VAL A 61 17.10 7.96 1.46
C VAL A 61 16.65 8.73 0.22
N GLY A 62 15.58 8.29 -0.45
CA GLY A 62 15.01 8.97 -1.61
C GLY A 62 14.56 10.39 -1.27
N THR A 63 13.83 10.54 -0.17
CA THR A 63 13.39 11.86 0.33
C THR A 63 14.58 12.79 0.58
N LEU A 64 15.68 12.29 1.15
CA LEU A 64 16.88 13.08 1.39
C LEU A 64 17.51 13.58 0.07
N PHE A 65 17.58 12.73 -0.95
CA PHE A 65 18.09 13.11 -2.27
C PHE A 65 17.15 14.06 -3.02
N ASP A 66 15.84 13.90 -2.90
CA ASP A 66 14.86 14.81 -3.49
C ASP A 66 14.97 16.21 -2.88
N HIS A 67 15.12 16.29 -1.55
CA HIS A 67 15.38 17.55 -0.85
C HIS A 67 16.72 18.16 -1.26
N ALA A 68 17.74 17.33 -1.47
CA ALA A 68 19.06 17.76 -1.91
C ALA A 68 19.10 18.19 -3.38
N SER A 69 18.13 17.80 -4.22
CA SER A 69 18.15 18.03 -5.67
C SER A 69 17.13 19.06 -6.17
N GLY A 70 15.95 19.17 -5.53
CA GLY A 70 14.80 19.83 -6.15
C GLY A 70 14.26 21.11 -5.49
N ALA A 71 14.41 21.32 -4.18
CA ALA A 71 13.56 22.28 -3.45
C ALA A 71 14.25 23.52 -2.86
N THR A 72 15.57 23.71 -3.03
CA THR A 72 16.29 24.90 -2.52
C THR A 72 17.28 25.48 -3.54
N PRO A 73 17.56 26.81 -3.51
CA PRO A 73 18.67 27.40 -4.26
C PRO A 73 19.99 26.77 -3.80
N GLY A 74 20.45 25.74 -4.51
CA GLY A 74 21.58 24.91 -4.09
C GLY A 74 21.51 23.43 -4.49
N GLY A 75 20.49 22.95 -5.19
CA GLY A 75 20.33 21.51 -5.49
C GLY A 75 21.57 20.82 -6.10
N ALA A 76 22.17 21.42 -7.14
CA ALA A 76 23.41 20.91 -7.72
C ALA A 76 24.61 21.00 -6.76
N LEU A 77 24.64 22.03 -5.90
CA LEU A 77 25.69 22.22 -4.89
C LEU A 77 25.57 21.22 -3.75
N GLY A 78 24.35 20.87 -3.32
CA GLY A 78 24.09 19.85 -2.31
C GLY A 78 24.50 18.46 -2.78
N LEU A 79 24.12 18.09 -4.01
CA LEU A 79 24.57 16.86 -4.65
C LEU A 79 26.10 16.81 -4.80
N ALA A 80 26.73 17.90 -5.25
CA ALA A 80 28.18 17.98 -5.35
C ALA A 80 28.86 17.82 -3.98
N ALA A 81 28.32 18.44 -2.92
CA ALA A 81 28.86 18.31 -1.56
C ALA A 81 28.77 16.87 -1.02
N ILE A 82 27.64 16.19 -1.24
CA ILE A 82 27.47 14.78 -0.87
C ILE A 82 28.47 13.91 -1.65
N ALA A 83 28.61 14.13 -2.96
CA ALA A 83 29.57 13.39 -3.78
C ALA A 83 31.02 13.58 -3.30
N VAL A 84 31.40 14.82 -2.95
CA VAL A 84 32.72 15.13 -2.36
C VAL A 84 32.90 14.42 -1.02
N LEU A 85 31.92 14.45 -0.13
CA LEU A 85 31.98 13.76 1.17
C LEU A 85 32.18 12.24 0.99
N VAL A 86 31.44 11.62 0.07
CA VAL A 86 31.60 10.20 -0.25
C VAL A 86 32.99 9.91 -0.82
N ALA A 87 33.48 10.73 -1.75
CA ALA A 87 34.82 10.58 -2.31
C ALA A 87 35.91 10.71 -1.24
N LEU A 88 35.79 11.67 -0.31
CA LEU A 88 36.70 11.82 0.82
C LEU A 88 36.65 10.62 1.77
N ALA A 89 35.45 10.08 2.05
CA ALA A 89 35.30 8.89 2.87
C ALA A 89 35.97 7.66 2.22
N VAL A 90 35.79 7.47 0.92
CA VAL A 90 36.45 6.40 0.15
C VAL A 90 37.97 6.61 0.16
N ALA A 91 38.46 7.81 -0.11
CA ALA A 91 39.89 8.11 -0.07
C ALA A 91 40.49 7.85 1.32
N ALA A 92 39.80 8.26 2.39
CA ALA A 92 40.20 7.98 3.77
C ALA A 92 40.23 6.49 4.08
N LEU A 93 39.23 5.74 3.59
CA LEU A 93 39.19 4.29 3.75
C LEU A 93 40.30 3.60 2.93
N TRP A 94 40.63 4.12 1.76
CA TRP A 94 41.70 3.60 0.92
C TRP A 94 43.07 3.87 1.55
N TRP A 95 43.31 5.08 2.08
CA TRP A 95 44.50 5.35 2.91
C TRP A 95 44.59 4.47 4.16
N ARG A 96 43.45 4.00 4.67
CA ARG A 96 43.38 3.09 5.82
C ARG A 96 43.62 1.63 5.42
N LEU A 97 43.25 1.22 4.20
CA LEU A 97 43.28 -0.17 3.73
C LEU A 97 44.50 -0.50 2.84
N GLY A 98 45.14 0.50 2.23
CA GLY A 98 46.35 0.35 1.41
C GLY A 98 46.03 0.23 -0.08
#